data_AF-A0A0G1BFL6-F1
#
_entry.id   AF-A0A0G1BFL6-F1
#
_cell.length_a   1.000
_cell.length_b   1.000
_cell.length_c   1.000
_cell.angle_alpha   90.00
_cell.angle_beta   90.00
_cell.angle_gamma   90.00
#
_symmetry.space_group_name_H-M   'P 1'
#
loop_
_entity.id
_entity.type
_entity.pdbx_description
1 polymer ?
#
loop_
_entity_poly.entity_id
_entity_poly.type
_entity_poly.pdbx_seq_one_letter_code
_entity_poly.pdbx_strand_id
1 'polypeptide(L)'
;MIFHVSSKKIALTLTLGGLCFFVTPTLAATLDIPFTSQAPDGVWVQPWQDACEETSVLMVHRYYIGNTIKTTAEAKNAILEIFDIKHVLFEESFDETVAMMAETINNFLPWSARVVENPTIADIKAEIDAGRPVIVPAYAPALHNAYFRGYFPYHMFVISGYDDAAQVFIAEDPGTRYGHAYRYSYNTVMNAMHDFVAGDTANGPKRVLFTSPELSATAQLDGDQDSLSKAEEIAAGTVSYLFDSDGDGFGDGIEMKYGYLPTKNEQQLVKNGVLLIAPRSPRVYVVDANTKRHISSEAVFFRHGWSWKMLEWISDAMMDAIPEGKPLT
;
A
#
# COMPACT_ATOMS: atom_id res chain seq x y z
N MET A 1 -93.39 -15.85 -36.94
CA MET A 1 -92.13 -16.25 -37.60
C MET A 1 -90.99 -15.67 -36.80
N ILE A 2 -90.07 -16.54 -36.41
CA ILE A 2 -88.83 -16.31 -35.65
C ILE A 2 -88.03 -15.16 -36.27
N PHE A 3 -87.39 -14.30 -35.47
CA PHE A 3 -85.95 -14.04 -35.52
C PHE A 3 -85.47 -13.27 -34.28
N HIS A 4 -84.74 -14.00 -33.44
CA HIS A 4 -83.85 -13.52 -32.40
C HIS A 4 -82.63 -12.88 -33.08
N VAL A 5 -82.27 -11.63 -32.71
CA VAL A 5 -80.94 -11.08 -33.00
C VAL A 5 -80.35 -10.52 -31.71
N SER A 6 -79.32 -11.23 -31.23
CA SER A 6 -78.53 -10.92 -30.05
C SER A 6 -77.54 -9.79 -30.37
N SER A 7 -77.63 -8.67 -29.65
CA SER A 7 -76.64 -7.60 -29.69
C SER A 7 -75.54 -7.91 -28.67
N LYS A 8 -74.39 -8.40 -29.14
CA LYS A 8 -73.17 -8.49 -28.33
C LYS A 8 -72.61 -7.08 -28.14
N LYS A 9 -72.63 -6.57 -26.92
CA LYS A 9 -71.86 -5.38 -26.51
C LYS A 9 -70.38 -5.78 -26.43
N ILE A 10 -69.56 -5.20 -27.30
CA ILE A 10 -68.10 -5.33 -27.25
C ILE A 10 -67.60 -4.40 -26.13
N ALA A 11 -67.08 -4.97 -25.05
CA ALA A 11 -66.37 -4.23 -24.03
C ALA A 11 -64.95 -3.93 -24.54
N LEU A 12 -64.65 -2.67 -24.81
CA LEU A 12 -63.32 -2.19 -25.12
C LEU A 12 -62.57 -1.99 -23.79
N THR A 13 -61.77 -2.99 -23.40
CA THR A 13 -60.90 -2.88 -22.23
C THR A 13 -59.70 -2.02 -22.61
N LEU A 14 -59.70 -0.75 -22.17
CA LEU A 14 -58.56 0.15 -22.30
C LEU A 14 -57.54 -0.24 -21.21
N THR A 15 -56.56 -1.08 -21.55
CA THR A 15 -55.39 -1.32 -20.69
C THR A 15 -54.51 -0.09 -20.72
N LEU A 16 -54.65 0.77 -19.71
CA LEU A 16 -53.72 1.86 -19.46
C LEU A 16 -52.39 1.25 -18.97
N GLY A 17 -51.45 1.03 -19.88
CA GLY A 17 -50.10 0.62 -19.56
C GLY A 17 -49.39 1.72 -18.79
N GLY A 18 -49.40 1.64 -17.46
CA GLY A 18 -48.61 2.51 -16.61
C GLY A 18 -47.13 2.25 -16.87
N LEU A 19 -46.44 3.24 -17.45
CA LEU A 19 -44.98 3.27 -17.50
C LEU A 19 -44.48 3.38 -16.05
N CYS A 20 -44.07 2.26 -15.44
CA CYS A 20 -43.28 2.30 -14.22
C CYS A 20 -41.90 2.85 -14.57
N PHE A 21 -41.69 4.14 -14.33
CA PHE A 21 -40.35 4.71 -14.28
C PHE A 21 -39.65 4.17 -13.04
N PHE A 22 -38.76 3.21 -13.21
CA PHE A 22 -37.81 2.84 -12.17
C PHE A 22 -36.82 3.99 -12.04
N VAL A 23 -37.00 4.83 -11.01
CA VAL A 23 -35.98 5.78 -10.60
C VAL A 23 -34.87 4.96 -9.94
N THR A 24 -33.80 4.69 -10.67
CA THR A 24 -32.57 4.15 -10.05
C THR A 24 -32.00 5.24 -9.15
N PRO A 25 -31.77 4.97 -7.85
CA PRO A 25 -31.16 5.97 -6.98
C PRO A 25 -29.79 6.36 -7.53
N THR A 26 -29.52 7.66 -7.63
CA THR A 26 -28.17 8.18 -7.91
C THR A 26 -27.30 7.94 -6.69
N LEU A 27 -26.21 7.20 -6.86
CA LEU A 27 -25.26 6.88 -5.80
C LEU A 27 -23.98 7.72 -5.94
N ALA A 28 -23.34 7.98 -4.81
CA ALA A 28 -22.02 8.58 -4.76
C ALA A 28 -21.25 7.98 -3.59
N ALA A 29 -19.97 7.70 -3.80
CA ALA A 29 -19.07 7.19 -2.78
C ALA A 29 -17.70 7.84 -2.96
N THR A 30 -16.98 8.05 -1.87
CA THR A 30 -15.62 8.62 -1.89
C THR A 30 -14.84 8.06 -0.72
N LEU A 31 -13.58 7.71 -0.99
CA LEU A 31 -12.58 7.27 -0.04
C LEU A 31 -11.65 8.45 0.26
N ASP A 32 -11.31 8.65 1.53
CA ASP A 32 -10.38 9.71 1.95
C ASP A 32 -8.93 9.24 1.76
N ILE A 33 -8.47 9.24 0.52
CA ILE A 33 -7.12 8.81 0.16
C ILE A 33 -6.13 9.97 0.36
N PRO A 34 -5.03 9.78 1.10
CA PRO A 34 -3.97 10.78 1.20
C PRO A 34 -3.39 11.12 -0.18
N PHE A 35 -3.15 12.39 -0.43
CA PHE A 35 -2.72 12.87 -1.74
C PHE A 35 -1.30 13.45 -1.74
N THR A 36 -0.53 13.16 -2.79
CA THR A 36 0.65 13.92 -3.18
C THR A 36 0.84 13.92 -4.70
N SER A 37 1.50 14.96 -5.21
CA SER A 37 2.01 15.00 -6.59
C SER A 37 3.25 14.11 -6.71
N GLN A 38 3.46 13.48 -7.87
CA GLN A 38 4.67 12.70 -8.18
C GLN A 38 5.95 13.54 -8.17
N ALA A 39 5.80 14.85 -8.37
CA ALA A 39 6.83 15.85 -8.12
C ALA A 39 6.41 16.70 -6.91
N PRO A 40 6.71 16.28 -5.66
CA PRO A 40 6.23 16.97 -4.46
C PRO A 40 6.69 18.43 -4.36
N ASP A 41 7.91 18.73 -4.82
CA ASP A 41 8.46 20.10 -4.87
C ASP A 41 8.02 20.89 -6.12
N GLY A 42 7.29 20.25 -7.04
CA GLY A 42 6.97 20.82 -8.35
C GLY A 42 8.15 20.87 -9.33
N VAL A 43 9.24 20.17 -9.03
CA VAL A 43 10.43 20.04 -9.91
C VAL A 43 10.31 18.77 -10.74
N TRP A 44 10.12 18.93 -12.06
CA TRP A 44 9.84 17.85 -13.01
C TRP A 44 11.12 17.37 -13.71
N VAL A 45 11.97 16.67 -12.95
CA VAL A 45 13.20 15.99 -13.42
C VAL A 45 13.20 14.56 -12.89
N GLN A 46 14.02 13.67 -13.46
CA GLN A 46 14.20 12.31 -12.94
C GLN A 46 14.54 12.30 -11.43
N PRO A 47 14.00 11.36 -10.63
CA PRO A 47 13.04 10.31 -11.02
C PRO A 47 11.59 10.80 -11.14
N TRP A 48 11.27 12.02 -10.71
CA TRP A 48 9.90 12.54 -10.59
C TRP A 48 9.12 12.66 -11.91
N GLN A 49 9.79 12.56 -13.07
CA GLN A 49 9.12 12.51 -14.36
C GLN A 49 8.33 11.21 -14.57
N ASP A 50 8.87 10.10 -14.05
CA ASP A 50 8.35 8.74 -14.25
C ASP A 50 8.04 8.10 -12.88
N ALA A 51 7.45 8.89 -11.97
CA ALA A 51 7.14 8.46 -10.60
C ALA A 51 5.64 8.27 -10.36
N CYS A 52 4.83 8.14 -11.42
CA CYS A 52 3.37 8.13 -11.30
C CYS A 52 2.86 6.81 -10.71
N GLU A 53 3.52 5.70 -11.03
CA GLU A 53 3.40 4.36 -10.49
C GLU A 53 3.59 4.39 -8.97
N GLU A 54 4.77 4.79 -8.51
CA GLU A 54 5.19 4.80 -7.11
C GLU A 54 4.30 5.69 -6.28
N THR A 55 3.96 6.86 -6.84
CA THR A 55 3.11 7.81 -6.14
C THR A 55 1.69 7.26 -5.99
N SER A 56 1.15 6.61 -7.01
CA SER A 56 -0.17 5.95 -6.93
C SER A 56 -0.17 4.81 -5.91
N VAL A 57 0.87 3.98 -5.91
CA VAL A 57 1.06 2.91 -4.92
C VAL A 57 1.20 3.47 -3.51
N LEU A 58 1.97 4.54 -3.33
CA LEU A 58 2.15 5.21 -2.04
C LEU A 58 0.82 5.74 -1.48
N MET A 59 0.01 6.42 -2.30
CA MET A 59 -1.27 6.97 -1.85
C MET A 59 -2.21 5.85 -1.37
N VAL A 60 -2.30 4.74 -2.12
CA VAL A 60 -3.10 3.57 -1.71
C VAL A 60 -2.51 2.89 -0.47
N HIS A 61 -1.19 2.74 -0.39
CA HIS A 61 -0.52 2.16 0.77
C HIS A 61 -0.81 2.96 2.04
N ARG A 62 -0.68 4.29 1.97
CA ARG A 62 -0.97 5.22 3.08
C ARG A 62 -2.43 5.16 3.51
N TYR A 63 -3.36 5.04 2.56
CA TYR A 63 -4.77 4.80 2.85
C TYR A 63 -4.98 3.50 3.64
N TYR A 64 -4.41 2.37 3.20
CA TYR A 64 -4.62 1.09 3.88
C TYR A 64 -3.99 1.01 5.27
N ILE A 65 -2.82 1.63 5.48
CA ILE A 65 -2.18 1.65 6.80
C ILE A 65 -2.66 2.79 7.70
N GLY A 66 -3.64 3.60 7.25
CA GLY A 66 -4.24 4.68 8.02
C GLY A 66 -3.30 5.87 8.31
N ASN A 67 -2.34 6.14 7.42
CA ASN A 67 -1.37 7.23 7.57
C ASN A 67 -1.62 8.33 6.55
N THR A 68 -1.49 9.60 6.96
CA THR A 68 -1.55 10.77 6.06
C THR A 68 -0.17 11.13 5.52
N ILE A 69 -0.09 11.82 4.37
CA ILE A 69 1.14 12.46 3.88
C ILE A 69 1.12 13.93 4.33
N LYS A 70 2.01 14.32 5.24
CA LYS A 70 1.94 15.65 5.90
C LYS A 70 2.88 16.67 5.29
N THR A 71 4.01 16.24 4.76
CA THR A 71 5.05 17.14 4.28
C THR A 71 5.61 16.71 2.93
N THR A 72 6.16 17.67 2.20
CA THR A 72 6.84 17.42 0.94
C THR A 72 8.06 16.50 1.11
N ALA A 73 8.81 16.64 2.20
CA ALA A 73 9.96 15.79 2.49
C ALA A 73 9.54 14.33 2.74
N GLU A 74 8.46 14.13 3.51
CA GLU A 74 7.86 12.81 3.73
C GLU A 74 7.40 12.19 2.41
N ALA A 75 6.69 12.94 1.57
CA ALA A 75 6.23 12.45 0.27
C ALA A 75 7.40 11.98 -0.61
N LYS A 76 8.48 12.78 -0.70
CA LYS A 76 9.67 12.43 -1.48
C LYS A 76 10.33 11.15 -0.98
N ASN A 77 10.56 11.07 0.32
CA ASN A 77 11.22 9.90 0.90
C ASN A 77 10.38 8.64 0.70
N ALA A 78 9.06 8.73 0.89
CA ALA A 78 8.18 7.59 0.73
C ALA A 78 8.00 7.18 -0.75
N ILE A 79 8.06 8.11 -1.71
CA ILE A 79 8.09 7.76 -3.14
C ILE A 79 9.39 7.02 -3.48
N LEU A 80 10.53 7.52 -3.00
CA LEU A 80 11.84 6.88 -3.20
C LEU A 80 11.91 5.49 -2.56
N GLU A 81 11.25 5.28 -1.43
CA GLU A 81 11.13 3.97 -0.79
C GLU A 81 10.38 2.96 -1.67
N ILE A 82 9.31 3.38 -2.38
CA ILE A 82 8.64 2.48 -3.34
C ILE A 82 9.56 2.17 -4.55
N PHE A 83 10.38 3.13 -4.98
CA PHE A 83 11.44 2.83 -5.97
C PHE A 83 12.42 1.78 -5.44
N ASP A 84 12.89 1.90 -4.20
CA ASP A 84 13.82 0.95 -3.59
C ASP A 84 13.20 -0.45 -3.47
N ILE A 85 11.94 -0.55 -3.02
CA ILE A 85 11.17 -1.80 -2.97
C ILE A 85 11.09 -2.44 -4.36
N LYS A 86 10.81 -1.65 -5.38
CA LYS A 86 10.71 -2.14 -6.76
C LYS A 86 12.04 -2.69 -7.27
N HIS A 87 13.16 -2.03 -6.96
CA HIS A 87 14.49 -2.42 -7.42
C HIS A 87 14.94 -3.81 -6.92
N VAL A 88 14.24 -4.37 -5.91
CA VAL A 88 14.46 -5.76 -5.46
C VAL A 88 14.09 -6.76 -6.56
N LEU A 89 13.07 -6.45 -7.37
CA LEU A 89 12.59 -7.32 -8.46
C LEU A 89 13.08 -6.88 -9.84
N PHE A 90 13.26 -5.57 -10.05
CA PHE A 90 13.52 -5.01 -11.38
C PHE A 90 14.72 -4.05 -11.34
N GLU A 91 15.83 -4.40 -12.01
CA GLU A 91 17.09 -3.63 -11.97
C GLU A 91 16.97 -2.20 -12.53
N GLU A 92 16.15 -2.00 -13.55
CA GLU A 92 15.83 -0.70 -14.12
C GLU A 92 14.31 -0.60 -14.23
N SER A 93 13.74 0.56 -13.88
CA SER A 93 12.35 0.81 -14.18
C SER A 93 12.01 2.28 -14.43
N PHE A 94 11.26 2.50 -15.51
CA PHE A 94 10.66 3.77 -15.93
C PHE A 94 9.13 3.59 -15.89
N ASP A 95 8.43 3.86 -16.99
CA ASP A 95 7.01 3.53 -17.17
C ASP A 95 6.77 2.02 -17.05
N GLU A 96 5.73 1.62 -16.30
CA GLU A 96 5.46 0.21 -16.02
C GLU A 96 4.06 -0.25 -16.36
N THR A 97 3.96 -1.55 -16.63
CA THR A 97 2.67 -2.22 -16.73
C THR A 97 2.05 -2.46 -15.36
N VAL A 98 0.73 -2.55 -15.30
CA VAL A 98 0.04 -2.96 -14.05
C VAL A 98 0.47 -4.35 -13.57
N ALA A 99 0.97 -5.23 -14.44
CA ALA A 99 1.45 -6.54 -14.03
C ALA A 99 2.71 -6.44 -13.15
N MET A 100 3.66 -5.57 -13.51
CA MET A 100 4.88 -5.32 -12.72
C MET A 100 4.54 -4.71 -11.37
N MET A 101 3.67 -3.71 -11.35
CA MET A 101 3.17 -3.12 -10.11
C MET A 101 2.48 -4.14 -9.20
N ALA A 102 1.63 -5.01 -9.76
CA ALA A 102 0.99 -6.06 -8.98
C ALA A 102 2.01 -7.01 -8.37
N GLU A 103 3.08 -7.34 -9.09
CA GLU A 103 4.17 -8.17 -8.58
C GLU A 103 4.89 -7.49 -7.40
N THR A 104 5.26 -6.22 -7.53
CA THR A 104 5.87 -5.43 -6.43
C THR A 104 4.96 -5.34 -5.21
N ILE A 105 3.69 -4.98 -5.40
CA ILE A 105 2.70 -4.89 -4.31
C ILE A 105 2.55 -6.24 -3.61
N ASN A 106 2.39 -7.32 -4.39
CA ASN A 106 2.06 -8.62 -3.84
C ASN A 106 3.24 -9.25 -3.11
N ASN A 107 4.48 -9.02 -3.55
CA ASN A 107 5.66 -9.49 -2.82
C ASN A 107 5.88 -8.71 -1.52
N PHE A 108 5.74 -7.38 -1.53
CA PHE A 108 6.29 -6.57 -0.43
C PHE A 108 5.25 -5.83 0.43
N LEU A 109 4.30 -5.11 -0.17
CA LEU A 109 3.46 -4.20 0.63
C LEU A 109 2.40 -4.93 1.45
N PRO A 110 1.97 -4.48 2.65
CA PRO A 110 1.07 -5.22 3.55
C PRO A 110 -0.42 -5.25 3.10
N TRP A 111 -0.65 -5.32 1.80
CA TRP A 111 -1.93 -5.41 1.11
C TRP A 111 -1.68 -6.12 -0.25
N SER A 112 -2.73 -6.41 -1.02
CA SER A 112 -2.59 -7.12 -2.30
C SER A 112 -3.27 -6.38 -3.45
N ALA A 113 -2.88 -6.72 -4.68
CA ALA A 113 -3.48 -6.21 -5.90
C ALA A 113 -3.62 -7.32 -6.94
N ARG A 114 -4.63 -7.17 -7.81
CA ARG A 114 -4.82 -8.05 -8.97
C ARG A 114 -5.11 -7.24 -10.22
N VAL A 115 -4.52 -7.69 -11.33
CA VAL A 115 -4.80 -7.13 -12.66
C VAL A 115 -6.20 -7.56 -13.09
N VAL A 116 -6.97 -6.60 -13.60
CA VAL A 116 -8.30 -6.83 -14.16
C VAL A 116 -8.31 -6.42 -15.61
N GLU A 117 -8.69 -7.34 -16.49
CA GLU A 117 -8.85 -7.11 -17.92
C GLU A 117 -10.24 -6.54 -18.21
N ASN A 118 -10.31 -5.50 -19.04
CA ASN A 118 -11.53 -4.86 -19.51
C ASN A 118 -12.55 -4.58 -18.39
N PRO A 119 -12.16 -3.88 -17.32
CA PRO A 119 -13.07 -3.59 -16.21
C PRO A 119 -14.26 -2.75 -16.69
N THR A 120 -15.42 -2.96 -16.09
CA THR A 120 -16.60 -2.11 -16.31
C THR A 120 -16.67 -1.00 -15.25
N ILE A 121 -17.46 0.05 -15.53
CA ILE A 121 -17.77 1.09 -14.53
C ILE A 121 -18.39 0.45 -13.26
N ALA A 122 -19.22 -0.57 -13.42
CA ALA A 122 -19.84 -1.26 -12.29
C ALA A 122 -18.80 -2.01 -11.44
N ASP A 123 -17.81 -2.63 -12.07
CA ASP A 123 -16.72 -3.31 -11.34
C ASP A 123 -15.91 -2.32 -10.51
N ILE A 124 -15.54 -1.17 -11.11
CA ILE A 124 -14.79 -0.12 -10.41
C ILE A 124 -15.59 0.43 -9.23
N LYS A 125 -16.88 0.70 -9.42
CA LYS A 125 -17.75 1.16 -8.32
C LYS A 125 -17.86 0.16 -7.19
N ALA A 126 -17.96 -1.14 -7.52
CA ALA A 126 -18.03 -2.18 -6.51
C ALA A 126 -16.76 -2.25 -5.64
N GLU A 127 -15.59 -1.93 -6.18
CA GLU A 127 -14.35 -1.79 -5.41
C GLU A 127 -14.43 -0.58 -4.47
N ILE A 128 -14.85 0.59 -4.98
CA ILE A 128 -15.01 1.81 -4.17
C ILE A 128 -16.03 1.61 -3.04
N ASP A 129 -17.20 1.02 -3.35
CA ASP A 129 -18.25 0.72 -2.37
C ASP A 129 -17.76 -0.24 -1.28
N ALA A 130 -16.77 -1.08 -1.60
CA ALA A 130 -16.11 -1.98 -0.67
C ALA A 130 -14.89 -1.39 0.02
N GLY A 131 -14.65 -0.08 -0.11
CA GLY A 131 -13.54 0.62 0.55
C GLY A 131 -12.17 0.39 -0.10
N ARG A 132 -12.12 -0.05 -1.36
CA ARG A 132 -10.89 -0.43 -2.05
C ARG A 132 -10.59 0.51 -3.22
N PRO A 133 -9.53 1.33 -3.14
CA PRO A 133 -9.11 2.17 -4.25
C PRO A 133 -8.72 1.36 -5.48
N VAL A 134 -8.87 1.96 -6.66
CA VAL A 134 -8.48 1.34 -7.94
C VAL A 134 -7.36 2.14 -8.57
N ILE A 135 -6.23 1.51 -8.90
CA ILE A 135 -5.13 2.16 -9.63
C ILE A 135 -5.35 1.94 -11.13
N VAL A 136 -5.27 3.02 -11.90
CA VAL A 136 -5.63 3.05 -13.32
C VAL A 136 -4.44 3.52 -14.17
N PRO A 137 -3.91 2.65 -15.05
CA PRO A 137 -2.99 3.05 -16.09
C PRO A 137 -3.76 3.78 -17.19
N ALA A 138 -3.16 4.82 -17.78
CA ALA A 138 -3.84 5.61 -18.79
C ALA A 138 -2.90 6.14 -19.88
N TYR A 139 -3.41 6.13 -21.11
CA TYR A 139 -2.93 7.00 -22.16
C TYR A 139 -3.26 8.46 -21.80
N ALA A 140 -2.29 9.16 -21.21
CA ALA A 140 -2.52 10.46 -20.57
C ALA A 140 -3.16 11.54 -21.48
N PRO A 141 -2.85 11.64 -22.79
CA PRO A 141 -3.49 12.62 -23.66
C PRO A 141 -5.02 12.49 -23.77
N ALA A 142 -5.55 11.27 -23.62
CA ALA A 142 -6.99 11.01 -23.64
C ALA A 142 -7.71 11.38 -22.33
N LEU A 143 -6.99 11.66 -21.24
CA LEU A 143 -7.58 12.16 -19.99
C LEU A 143 -8.04 13.61 -20.11
N HIS A 144 -7.47 14.37 -21.05
CA HIS A 144 -7.77 15.80 -21.24
C HIS A 144 -7.66 16.62 -19.94
N ASN A 145 -6.73 16.26 -19.05
CA ASN A 145 -6.52 17.00 -17.81
C ASN A 145 -5.97 18.40 -18.11
N ALA A 146 -6.70 19.44 -17.68
CA ALA A 146 -6.36 20.83 -17.96
C ALA A 146 -5.06 21.31 -17.29
N TYR A 147 -4.52 20.54 -16.34
CA TYR A 147 -3.34 20.87 -15.57
C TYR A 147 -2.08 20.09 -15.98
N PHE A 148 -2.19 19.09 -16.85
CA PHE A 148 -1.00 18.42 -17.40
C PHE A 148 -0.19 19.39 -18.26
N ARG A 149 1.13 19.25 -18.20
CA ARG A 149 2.10 20.12 -18.88
C ARG A 149 3.20 19.25 -19.46
N GLY A 150 3.71 19.64 -20.63
CA GLY A 150 4.76 18.88 -21.32
C GLY A 150 4.24 17.65 -22.04
N TYR A 151 5.19 16.80 -22.49
CA TYR A 151 4.88 15.53 -23.11
C TYR A 151 4.65 14.48 -22.02
N PHE A 152 3.47 13.85 -22.05
CA PHE A 152 3.01 12.91 -21.03
C PHE A 152 2.21 11.80 -21.74
N PRO A 153 2.89 10.80 -22.33
CA PRO A 153 2.24 9.79 -23.19
C PRO A 153 1.53 8.69 -22.40
N TYR A 154 2.02 8.42 -21.18
CA TYR A 154 1.50 7.44 -20.25
C TYR A 154 1.37 8.09 -18.87
N HIS A 155 0.47 7.56 -18.05
CA HIS A 155 0.23 8.05 -16.71
C HIS A 155 -0.46 6.99 -15.84
N MET A 156 -0.35 7.16 -14.52
CA MET A 156 -1.00 6.36 -13.50
C MET A 156 -1.72 7.26 -12.50
N PHE A 157 -2.94 6.89 -12.13
CA PHE A 157 -3.67 7.60 -11.06
C PHE A 157 -4.55 6.64 -10.26
N VAL A 158 -5.11 7.14 -9.17
CA VAL A 158 -5.99 6.35 -8.29
C VAL A 158 -7.42 6.85 -8.41
N ILE A 159 -8.40 5.98 -8.63
CA ILE A 159 -9.81 6.30 -8.43
C ILE A 159 -10.13 6.15 -6.95
N SER A 160 -10.57 7.23 -6.32
CA SER A 160 -10.98 7.32 -4.91
C SER A 160 -12.50 7.38 -4.74
N GLY A 161 -13.27 7.61 -5.80
CA GLY A 161 -14.71 7.76 -5.68
C GLY A 161 -15.46 7.82 -7.00
N TYR A 162 -16.78 7.97 -6.90
CA TYR A 162 -17.66 8.22 -8.04
C TYR A 162 -18.89 9.04 -7.64
N ASP A 163 -19.51 9.67 -8.65
CA ASP A 163 -20.77 10.39 -8.52
C ASP A 163 -21.64 10.12 -9.75
N ASP A 164 -22.72 9.37 -9.57
CA ASP A 164 -23.63 9.00 -10.66
C ASP A 164 -24.48 10.16 -11.18
N ALA A 165 -24.78 11.16 -10.35
CA ALA A 165 -25.53 12.31 -10.82
C ALA A 165 -24.69 13.14 -11.81
N ALA A 166 -23.38 13.23 -11.56
CA ALA A 166 -22.45 13.93 -12.43
C ALA A 166 -21.81 13.03 -13.51
N GLN A 167 -21.97 11.71 -13.44
CA GLN A 167 -21.33 10.72 -14.33
C GLN A 167 -19.79 10.83 -14.34
N VAL A 168 -19.20 10.96 -13.15
CA VAL A 168 -17.75 11.14 -12.97
C VAL A 168 -17.15 10.14 -11.99
N PHE A 169 -15.90 9.77 -12.23
CA PHE A 169 -15.00 9.25 -11.21
C PHE A 169 -14.32 10.42 -10.49
N ILE A 170 -14.04 10.23 -9.21
CA ILE A 170 -13.19 11.09 -8.37
C ILE A 170 -11.84 10.39 -8.29
N ALA A 171 -10.77 11.13 -8.54
CA ALA A 171 -9.42 10.60 -8.70
C ALA A 171 -8.40 11.36 -7.85
N GLU A 172 -7.39 10.64 -7.38
CA GLU A 172 -6.13 11.19 -6.87
C GLU A 172 -5.09 11.07 -7.99
N ASP A 173 -4.86 12.17 -8.68
CA ASP A 173 -4.02 12.21 -9.88
C ASP A 173 -2.63 12.81 -9.56
N PRO A 174 -1.57 11.99 -9.47
CA PRO A 174 -0.25 12.47 -9.05
C PRO A 174 0.46 13.29 -10.13
N GLY A 175 -0.06 13.32 -11.37
CA GLY A 175 0.52 14.04 -12.50
C GLY A 175 0.41 15.56 -12.39
N THR A 176 -0.22 16.07 -11.33
CA THR A 176 -0.33 17.50 -11.07
C THR A 176 -0.62 17.79 -9.59
N ARG A 177 -0.17 18.95 -9.09
CA ARG A 177 -0.52 19.42 -7.73
C ARG A 177 -2.02 19.70 -7.53
N TYR A 178 -2.80 19.74 -8.59
CA TYR A 178 -4.26 19.96 -8.55
C TYR A 178 -5.05 18.65 -8.69
N GLY A 179 -4.38 17.51 -8.56
CA GLY A 179 -4.97 16.20 -8.83
C GLY A 179 -5.76 15.60 -7.68
N HIS A 180 -5.78 16.24 -6.50
CA HIS A 180 -6.56 15.74 -5.37
C HIS A 180 -8.06 15.84 -5.65
N ALA A 181 -8.78 14.74 -5.48
CA ALA A 181 -10.22 14.63 -5.76
C ALA A 181 -10.62 15.19 -7.15
N TYR A 182 -9.75 15.04 -8.15
CA TYR A 182 -10.00 15.49 -9.51
C TYR A 182 -11.15 14.71 -10.13
N ARG A 183 -12.00 15.38 -10.92
CA ARG A 183 -13.22 14.77 -11.47
C ARG A 183 -13.06 14.51 -12.96
N TYR A 184 -13.03 13.24 -13.33
CA TYR A 184 -13.04 12.80 -14.72
C TYR A 184 -14.39 12.19 -15.09
N SER A 185 -14.91 12.48 -16.28
CA SER A 185 -16.11 11.77 -16.75
C SER A 185 -15.83 10.27 -16.85
N TYR A 186 -16.84 9.43 -16.62
CA TYR A 186 -16.71 7.98 -16.81
C TYR A 186 -16.16 7.66 -18.19
N ASN A 187 -16.71 8.29 -19.24
CA ASN A 187 -16.26 8.08 -20.61
C ASN A 187 -14.79 8.48 -20.82
N THR A 188 -14.32 9.56 -20.20
CA THR A 188 -12.91 9.99 -20.25
C THR A 188 -12.00 8.91 -19.69
N VAL A 189 -12.26 8.42 -18.47
CA VAL A 189 -11.44 7.37 -17.84
C VAL A 189 -11.51 6.08 -18.63
N MET A 190 -12.71 5.61 -18.97
CA MET A 190 -12.86 4.34 -19.68
C MET A 190 -12.22 4.36 -21.07
N ASN A 191 -12.14 5.52 -21.74
CA ASN A 191 -11.44 5.66 -23.02
C ASN A 191 -9.94 5.82 -22.87
N ALA A 192 -9.46 6.50 -21.84
CA ALA A 192 -8.03 6.71 -21.61
C ALA A 192 -7.34 5.50 -20.98
N MET A 193 -8.09 4.60 -20.31
CA MET A 193 -7.58 3.42 -19.63
C MET A 193 -6.91 2.45 -20.60
N HIS A 194 -5.58 2.45 -20.56
CA HIS A 194 -4.74 1.58 -21.36
C HIS A 194 -3.46 1.30 -20.57
N ASP A 195 -3.13 0.01 -20.42
CA ASP A 195 -1.89 -0.46 -19.82
C ASP A 195 -0.69 -0.02 -20.65
N PHE A 196 0.47 0.06 -20.00
CA PHE A 196 1.68 0.52 -20.66
C PHE A 196 2.09 -0.40 -21.82
N VAL A 197 2.32 0.22 -22.98
CA VAL A 197 2.97 -0.42 -24.13
C VAL A 197 3.96 0.59 -24.70
N ALA A 198 5.25 0.26 -24.65
CA ALA A 198 6.31 1.18 -25.07
C ALA A 198 6.06 1.72 -26.48
N GLY A 199 5.84 3.04 -26.57
CA GLY A 199 5.57 3.75 -27.83
C GLY A 199 4.17 3.58 -28.42
N ASP A 200 3.29 2.78 -27.81
CA ASP A 200 1.94 2.48 -28.33
C ASP A 200 0.87 2.34 -27.23
N THR A 201 1.04 3.03 -26.09
CA THR A 201 0.10 3.01 -24.97
C THR A 201 -1.35 3.28 -25.39
N ALA A 202 -1.59 4.11 -26.40
CA ALA A 202 -2.95 4.38 -26.90
C ALA A 202 -3.70 3.13 -27.40
N ASN A 203 -2.98 2.06 -27.76
CA ASN A 203 -3.53 0.77 -28.17
C ASN A 203 -3.25 -0.34 -27.15
N GLY A 204 -2.73 -0.01 -25.97
CA GLY A 204 -2.50 -0.95 -24.89
C GLY A 204 -3.80 -1.65 -24.44
N PRO A 205 -3.71 -2.84 -23.84
CA PRO A 205 -4.90 -3.51 -23.31
C PRO A 205 -5.55 -2.68 -22.21
N LYS A 206 -6.87 -2.72 -22.10
CA LYS A 206 -7.58 -2.01 -21.02
C LYS A 206 -7.48 -2.80 -19.74
N ARG A 207 -6.67 -2.31 -18.81
CA ARG A 207 -6.45 -2.95 -17.51
C ARG A 207 -6.46 -1.95 -16.38
N VAL A 208 -6.67 -2.45 -15.17
CA VAL A 208 -6.54 -1.73 -13.90
C VAL A 208 -6.01 -2.66 -12.82
N LEU A 209 -5.54 -2.07 -11.72
CA LEU A 209 -5.32 -2.80 -10.48
C LEU A 209 -6.50 -2.60 -9.54
N PHE A 210 -7.17 -3.71 -9.23
CA PHE A 210 -8.04 -3.76 -8.08
C PHE A 210 -7.19 -4.12 -6.87
N THR A 211 -7.24 -3.26 -5.85
CA THR A 211 -6.42 -3.39 -4.64
C THR A 211 -7.26 -4.00 -3.51
N SER A 212 -6.61 -4.54 -2.48
CA SER A 212 -7.28 -5.15 -1.34
C SER A 212 -6.43 -5.04 -0.07
N PRO A 213 -7.00 -4.63 1.08
CA PRO A 213 -6.25 -4.60 2.34
C PRO A 213 -5.86 -6.02 2.81
N GLU A 214 -6.55 -7.05 2.33
CA GLU A 214 -6.26 -8.44 2.66
C GLU A 214 -5.10 -8.98 1.82
N LEU A 215 -4.17 -9.70 2.45
CA LEU A 215 -3.03 -10.36 1.77
C LEU A 215 -3.47 -11.52 0.87
N SER A 216 -4.53 -12.24 1.25
CA SER A 216 -5.02 -13.42 0.50
C SER A 216 -3.87 -14.41 0.19
N ALA A 217 -3.76 -14.89 -1.07
CA ALA A 217 -2.71 -15.83 -1.47
C ALA A 217 -1.29 -15.22 -1.44
N THR A 218 -1.15 -13.89 -1.43
CA THR A 218 0.17 -13.24 -1.42
C THR A 218 0.83 -13.29 -0.06
N ALA A 219 0.10 -13.69 0.99
CA ALA A 219 0.61 -13.85 2.35
C ALA A 219 1.78 -14.85 2.46
N GLN A 220 1.97 -15.72 1.46
CA GLN A 220 2.98 -16.78 1.44
C GLN A 220 4.15 -16.48 0.50
N LEU A 221 4.16 -15.30 -0.14
CA LEU A 221 5.30 -14.88 -0.95
C LEU A 221 6.45 -14.47 -0.03
N ASP A 222 7.68 -14.72 -0.48
CA ASP A 222 8.94 -14.39 0.18
C ASP A 222 9.73 -13.60 -0.86
N GLY A 223 9.61 -12.27 -0.79
CA GLY A 223 9.98 -11.38 -1.89
C GLY A 223 11.48 -11.14 -1.97
N ASP A 224 12.15 -11.06 -0.82
CA ASP A 224 13.59 -10.83 -0.68
C ASP A 224 14.40 -12.12 -0.46
N GLN A 225 13.71 -13.26 -0.36
CA GLN A 225 14.25 -14.62 -0.33
C GLN A 225 15.06 -14.93 0.93
N ASP A 226 14.64 -14.38 2.06
CA ASP A 226 15.30 -14.57 3.36
C ASP A 226 14.76 -15.77 4.17
N SER A 227 13.78 -16.49 3.59
CA SER A 227 13.02 -17.61 4.18
C SER A 227 11.90 -17.23 5.14
N LEU A 228 11.48 -15.96 5.20
CA LEU A 228 10.22 -15.53 5.78
C LEU A 228 9.21 -15.22 4.70
N SER A 229 7.98 -15.71 4.89
CA SER A 229 6.87 -15.22 4.09
C SER A 229 6.47 -13.81 4.52
N LYS A 230 5.92 -13.03 3.61
CA LYS A 230 5.31 -11.72 3.83
C LYS A 230 4.43 -11.64 5.08
N ALA A 231 3.65 -12.68 5.37
CA ALA A 231 2.82 -12.71 6.58
C ALA A 231 3.65 -12.89 7.86
N GLU A 232 4.75 -13.67 7.80
CA GLU A 232 5.70 -13.81 8.91
C GLU A 232 6.48 -12.53 9.14
N GLU A 233 6.89 -11.84 8.06
CA GLU A 233 7.59 -10.56 8.14
C GLU A 233 6.73 -9.49 8.82
N ILE A 234 5.48 -9.34 8.38
CA ILE A 234 4.51 -8.43 9.00
C ILE A 234 4.32 -8.77 10.49
N ALA A 235 4.27 -10.06 10.84
CA ALA A 235 4.11 -10.50 12.23
C ALA A 235 5.36 -10.26 13.08
N ALA A 236 6.56 -10.36 12.49
CA ALA A 236 7.83 -10.10 13.12
C ALA A 236 8.16 -8.59 13.19
N GLY A 237 7.52 -7.78 12.35
CA GLY A 237 7.80 -6.35 12.21
C GLY A 237 9.05 -6.07 11.36
N THR A 238 9.46 -7.04 10.54
CA THR A 238 10.58 -6.90 9.61
C THR A 238 10.15 -6.16 8.35
N VAL A 239 11.12 -5.79 7.53
CA VAL A 239 10.97 -4.99 6.32
C VAL A 239 10.97 -5.93 5.12
N SER A 240 9.80 -6.15 4.52
CA SER A 240 9.56 -7.25 3.59
C SER A 240 10.42 -7.34 2.32
N TYR A 241 11.14 -6.26 2.04
CA TYR A 241 11.94 -6.06 0.84
C TYR A 241 13.43 -6.00 1.15
N LEU A 242 13.82 -6.27 2.40
CA LEU A 242 15.20 -6.27 2.88
C LEU A 242 15.50 -7.59 3.57
N PHE A 243 16.40 -8.36 2.96
CA PHE A 243 16.85 -9.65 3.49
C PHE A 243 17.31 -9.61 4.96
N ASP A 244 17.82 -8.46 5.40
CA ASP A 244 18.31 -8.16 6.74
C ASP A 244 17.76 -6.77 7.13
N SER A 245 16.73 -6.77 7.97
CA SER A 245 15.96 -5.58 8.31
C SER A 245 16.71 -4.59 9.20
N ASP A 246 17.64 -5.08 10.03
CA ASP A 246 18.37 -4.25 10.97
C ASP A 246 19.83 -3.96 10.57
N GLY A 247 20.29 -4.62 9.50
CA GLY A 247 21.58 -4.42 8.86
C GLY A 247 22.76 -4.97 9.67
N ASP A 248 22.56 -5.98 10.52
CA ASP A 248 23.63 -6.60 11.32
C ASP A 248 24.47 -7.64 10.56
N GLY A 249 24.04 -8.03 9.37
CA GLY A 249 24.65 -9.03 8.50
C GLY A 249 24.04 -10.42 8.58
N PHE A 250 22.98 -10.63 9.36
CA PHE A 250 22.18 -11.84 9.41
C PHE A 250 20.79 -11.57 8.83
N GLY A 251 20.27 -12.50 8.03
CA GLY A 251 18.93 -12.32 7.47
C GLY A 251 17.83 -12.61 8.48
N ASP A 252 16.67 -11.98 8.34
CA ASP A 252 15.62 -11.99 9.36
C ASP A 252 15.12 -13.43 9.63
N GLY A 253 14.97 -14.24 8.57
CA GLY A 253 14.59 -15.64 8.67
C GLY A 253 15.61 -16.51 9.40
N ILE A 254 16.90 -16.19 9.29
CA ILE A 254 17.95 -16.88 10.05
C ILE A 254 17.86 -16.50 11.53
N GLU A 255 17.72 -15.21 11.83
CA GLU A 255 17.63 -14.73 13.19
C GLU A 255 16.43 -15.30 13.92
N MET A 256 15.24 -15.25 13.30
CA MET A 256 14.02 -15.86 13.82
C MET A 256 14.19 -17.35 14.08
N LYS A 257 14.83 -18.08 13.17
CA LYS A 257 15.09 -19.52 13.32
C LYS A 257 15.99 -19.85 14.52
N TYR A 258 16.95 -18.98 14.84
CA TYR A 258 17.87 -19.17 15.97
C TYR A 258 17.46 -18.41 17.24
N GLY A 259 16.35 -17.67 17.19
CA GLY A 259 15.76 -16.97 18.35
C GLY A 259 16.42 -15.63 18.66
N TYR A 260 17.00 -14.96 17.67
CA TYR A 260 17.47 -13.57 17.73
C TYR A 260 16.36 -12.59 17.34
N LEU A 261 16.59 -11.28 17.49
CA LEU A 261 15.64 -10.23 17.13
C LEU A 261 15.95 -9.65 15.73
N PRO A 262 15.17 -9.96 14.68
CA PRO A 262 15.49 -9.53 13.31
C PRO A 262 15.30 -8.03 13.03
N THR A 263 14.84 -7.28 14.01
CA THR A 263 14.54 -5.83 13.87
C THR A 263 15.46 -4.98 14.70
N LYS A 264 16.53 -5.58 15.26
CA LYS A 264 17.40 -4.90 16.20
C LYS A 264 18.79 -5.53 16.22
N ASN A 265 19.77 -4.80 15.69
CA ASN A 265 21.18 -5.18 15.71
C ASN A 265 21.69 -5.36 17.15
N GLU A 266 21.61 -6.58 17.66
CA GLU A 266 21.82 -6.88 19.07
C GLU A 266 23.30 -6.81 19.45
N GLN A 267 24.19 -7.12 18.50
CA GLN A 267 25.64 -7.15 18.64
C GLN A 267 26.16 -5.75 18.97
N GLN A 268 25.57 -4.70 18.39
CA GLN A 268 25.90 -3.31 18.71
C GLN A 268 25.48 -2.87 20.13
N LEU A 269 24.63 -3.64 20.81
CA LEU A 269 24.18 -3.39 22.19
C LEU A 269 25.09 -4.05 23.22
N VAL A 270 25.88 -5.06 22.84
CA VAL A 270 26.84 -5.73 23.74
C VAL A 270 28.11 -4.89 23.90
N LYS A 271 27.95 -3.69 24.47
CA LYS A 271 29.03 -2.73 24.72
C LYS A 271 29.01 -2.24 26.17
N ASN A 272 30.20 -1.91 26.68
CA ASN A 272 30.42 -1.55 28.07
C ASN A 272 29.45 -0.44 28.55
N GLY A 273 28.75 -0.70 29.67
CA GLY A 273 27.81 0.22 30.30
C GLY A 273 26.35 0.12 29.81
N VAL A 274 26.06 -0.68 28.78
CA VAL A 274 24.67 -0.92 28.35
C VAL A 274 23.95 -1.82 29.35
N LEU A 275 22.68 -1.51 29.58
CA LEU A 275 21.81 -2.25 30.48
C LEU A 275 20.89 -3.14 29.65
N LEU A 276 20.94 -4.44 29.88
CA LEU A 276 20.25 -5.44 29.06
C LEU A 276 19.17 -6.17 29.86
N ILE A 277 18.06 -6.46 29.19
CA ILE A 277 16.98 -7.33 29.64
C ILE A 277 16.55 -8.27 28.51
N ALA A 278 15.98 -9.42 28.87
CA ALA A 278 15.52 -10.42 27.92
C ALA A 278 14.16 -11.01 28.34
N PRO A 279 13.30 -11.45 27.40
CA PRO A 279 11.92 -11.85 27.68
C PRO A 279 11.72 -12.92 28.76
N ARG A 280 12.58 -13.96 28.84
CA ARG A 280 12.40 -15.04 29.84
C ARG A 280 12.82 -14.67 31.26
N SER A 281 13.45 -13.52 31.48
CA SER A 281 14.06 -13.19 32.77
C SER A 281 13.78 -11.75 33.21
N PRO A 282 13.28 -11.52 34.45
CA PRO A 282 13.11 -10.17 34.98
C PRO A 282 14.44 -9.53 35.43
N ARG A 283 15.57 -10.22 35.25
CA ARG A 283 16.88 -9.75 35.71
C ARG A 283 17.42 -8.66 34.80
N VAL A 284 18.02 -7.65 35.42
CA VAL A 284 18.72 -6.58 34.71
C VAL A 284 20.21 -6.84 34.77
N TYR A 285 20.88 -6.74 33.62
CA TYR A 285 22.32 -6.90 33.51
C TYR A 285 22.95 -5.60 33.05
N VAL A 286 24.18 -5.31 33.49
CA VAL A 286 25.05 -4.32 32.84
C VAL A 286 26.16 -5.06 32.10
N VAL A 287 26.49 -4.62 30.90
CA VAL A 287 27.65 -5.13 30.16
C VAL A 287 28.92 -4.48 30.72
N ASP A 288 29.89 -5.30 31.12
CA ASP A 288 31.19 -4.86 31.64
C ASP A 288 32.28 -5.81 31.14
N ALA A 289 33.27 -5.26 30.43
CA ALA A 289 34.39 -6.02 29.84
C ALA A 289 33.95 -7.30 29.09
N ASN A 290 32.94 -7.19 28.20
CA ASN A 290 32.35 -8.29 27.43
C ASN A 290 31.66 -9.39 28.27
N THR A 291 31.34 -9.11 29.53
CA THR A 291 30.52 -9.97 30.38
C THR A 291 29.21 -9.28 30.74
N LYS A 292 28.15 -10.05 31.01
CA LYS A 292 26.92 -9.54 31.61
C LYS A 292 27.01 -9.68 33.12
N ARG A 293 26.81 -8.58 33.86
CA ARG A 293 26.83 -8.57 35.32
C ARG A 293 25.42 -8.33 35.84
N HIS A 294 24.83 -9.32 36.50
CA HIS A 294 23.50 -9.17 37.09
C HIS A 294 23.49 -8.07 38.16
N ILE A 295 22.56 -7.13 38.06
CA ILE A 295 22.34 -6.08 39.04
C ILE A 295 21.47 -6.65 40.16
N SER A 296 22.05 -6.80 41.34
CA SER A 296 21.43 -7.61 42.41
C SER A 296 20.17 -7.00 43.04
N SER A 297 19.95 -5.69 42.89
CA SER A 297 18.76 -5.01 43.40
C SER A 297 18.53 -3.65 42.72
N GLU A 298 17.29 -3.16 42.81
CA GLU A 298 16.89 -1.82 42.40
C GLU A 298 17.69 -0.71 43.13
N ALA A 299 18.05 -0.93 44.39
CA ALA A 299 18.89 0.02 45.14
C ALA A 299 20.29 0.18 44.52
N VAL A 300 20.88 -0.90 44.01
CA VAL A 300 22.14 -0.85 43.25
C VAL A 300 21.92 -0.12 41.94
N PHE A 301 20.88 -0.48 41.20
CA PHE A 301 20.51 0.17 39.93
C PHE A 301 20.45 1.70 40.05
N PHE A 302 19.71 2.22 41.03
CA PHE A 302 19.59 3.67 41.25
C PHE A 302 20.84 4.32 41.83
N ARG A 303 21.65 3.61 42.63
CA ARG A 303 22.94 4.14 43.14
C ARG A 303 23.92 4.45 42.00
N HIS A 304 23.83 3.72 40.89
CA HIS A 304 24.60 3.97 39.68
C HIS A 304 24.00 5.10 38.80
N GLY A 305 22.90 5.72 39.23
CA GLY A 305 22.23 6.79 38.48
C GLY A 305 21.46 6.30 37.25
N TRP A 306 21.23 5.00 37.13
CA TRP A 306 20.49 4.42 36.01
C TRP A 306 18.99 4.62 36.16
N SER A 307 18.30 4.65 35.03
CA SER A 307 16.84 4.71 34.97
C SER A 307 16.31 3.61 34.06
N TRP A 308 15.08 3.16 34.32
CA TRP A 308 14.43 2.09 33.54
C TRP A 308 14.32 2.38 32.04
N LYS A 309 14.42 3.65 31.63
CA LYS A 309 14.44 4.08 30.21
C LYS A 309 15.75 3.76 29.49
N MET A 310 16.80 3.41 30.23
CA MET A 310 18.12 3.05 29.68
C MET A 310 18.23 1.55 29.38
N LEU A 311 17.19 0.78 29.67
CA LEU A 311 17.18 -0.65 29.41
C LEU A 311 17.00 -0.90 27.92
N GLU A 312 17.85 -1.78 27.41
CA GLU A 312 17.80 -2.31 26.06
C GLU A 312 17.30 -3.75 26.10
N TRP A 313 16.24 -4.01 25.34
CA TRP A 313 15.78 -5.37 25.08
C TRP A 313 16.71 -6.06 24.09
N ILE A 314 17.06 -7.31 24.41
CA ILE A 314 17.70 -8.27 23.52
C ILE A 314 16.95 -9.60 23.61
N SER A 315 17.15 -10.45 22.61
CA SER A 315 16.72 -11.83 22.59
C SER A 315 17.35 -12.61 23.75
N ASP A 316 16.65 -13.67 24.10
CA ASP A 316 17.17 -14.67 25.02
C ASP A 316 18.41 -15.38 24.47
N ALA A 317 18.47 -15.62 23.15
CA ALA A 317 19.63 -16.22 22.49
C ALA A 317 20.88 -15.33 22.64
N MET A 318 20.76 -14.03 22.36
CA MET A 318 21.84 -13.08 22.56
C MET A 318 22.22 -12.96 24.04
N MET A 319 21.24 -12.88 24.94
CA MET A 319 21.50 -12.82 26.38
C MET A 319 22.31 -14.03 26.85
N ASP A 320 21.96 -15.24 26.40
CA ASP A 320 22.65 -16.49 26.77
C ASP A 320 24.07 -16.56 26.18
N ALA A 321 24.32 -15.93 25.02
CA ALA A 321 25.64 -15.88 24.38
C ALA A 321 26.66 -14.99 25.13
N ILE A 322 26.21 -13.99 25.91
CA ILE A 322 27.10 -13.11 26.66
C ILE A 322 27.66 -13.84 27.89
N PRO A 323 28.99 -13.92 28.10
CA PRO A 323 29.57 -14.56 29.29
C PRO A 323 29.10 -13.93 30.61
N GLU A 324 28.86 -14.76 31.63
CA GLU A 324 28.47 -14.28 32.97
C GLU A 324 29.65 -13.64 33.72
N GLY A 325 29.43 -12.43 34.21
CA GLY A 325 30.35 -11.69 35.07
C GLY A 325 29.92 -11.76 36.54
N LYS A 326 30.77 -11.24 37.44
CA LYS A 326 30.41 -11.15 38.87
C LYS A 326 29.21 -10.19 39.04
N PRO A 327 28.15 -10.57 39.78
CA PRO A 327 27.04 -9.67 40.05
C PRO A 327 27.48 -8.32 40.62
N LEU A 328 26.70 -7.28 40.33
CA LEU A 328 26.87 -5.95 40.89
C LEU A 328 25.97 -5.81 42.13
N THR A 329 26.61 -5.53 43.27
CA THR A 329 26.01 -5.50 44.62
C THR A 329 26.22 -4.17 45.33
#